data_AF-B1YC70-F1
#
_entry.id   AF-B1YC70-F1
#
_cell.length_a   1.000
_cell.length_b   1.000
_cell.length_c   1.000
_cell.angle_alpha   90.00
_cell.angle_beta   90.00
_cell.angle_gamma   90.00
#
_symmetry.space_group_name_H-M   'P 1'
#
loop_
_entity.id
_entity.type
_entity.pdbx_description
1 polymer ?
#
loop_
_entity_poly.entity_id
_entity_poly.type
_entity_poly.pdbx_seq_one_letter_code
_entity_poly.pdbx_strand_id
1 'polypeptide(L)'
;MRRHFIVYTTSKKEAVVARDLCDCLYYYDSGVMCEALAPSRVYVHTEAEYLERCLGMRYFKALVKGVEAFDDVSRQRPSCAGCRVVEVGGRYFISWGL
;
A
#
# COMPACT_ATOMS: atom_id res chain seq x y z
N MET A 1 -9.39 -8.85 -7.17
CA MET A 1 -8.22 -8.55 -8.02
C MET A 1 -7.21 -7.77 -7.20
N ARG A 2 -5.93 -8.14 -7.27
CA ARG A 2 -4.88 -7.42 -6.54
C ARG A 2 -4.72 -5.99 -7.05
N ARG A 3 -4.39 -5.09 -6.12
CA ARG A 3 -4.09 -3.68 -6.37
C ARG A 3 -2.88 -3.24 -5.57
N HIS A 4 -2.30 -2.12 -5.98
CA HIS A 4 -1.19 -1.49 -5.29
C HIS A 4 -1.73 -0.46 -4.31
N PHE A 5 -1.40 -0.60 -3.03
CA PHE A 5 -1.86 0.30 -1.99
C PHE A 5 -0.69 1.06 -1.39
N ILE A 6 -0.93 2.33 -1.12
CA ILE A 6 -0.13 3.11 -0.18
C ILE A 6 -0.94 3.24 1.10
N VAL A 7 -0.44 2.65 2.17
CA VAL A 7 -0.97 2.76 3.53
C VAL A 7 -0.24 3.91 4.24
N TYR A 8 -1.00 4.90 4.67
CA TYR A 8 -0.53 6.10 5.35
C TYR A 8 -0.44 5.79 6.83
N THR A 9 0.74 5.82 7.42
CA THR A 9 0.92 5.44 8.84
C THR A 9 1.16 6.65 9.74
N THR A 10 1.11 6.41 11.05
CA THR A 10 1.80 7.26 12.04
C THR A 10 3.30 7.22 11.80
N SER A 11 3.97 8.34 12.05
CA SER A 11 5.40 8.51 11.75
C SER A 11 6.25 7.58 12.61
N LYS A 12 7.35 7.06 12.02
CA LYS A 12 8.31 6.14 12.66
C LYS A 12 7.74 4.74 12.96
N LYS A 13 6.58 4.39 12.38
CA LYS A 13 5.93 3.09 12.54
C LYS A 13 5.88 2.27 11.25
N GLU A 14 6.49 2.76 10.18
CA GLU A 14 6.38 2.21 8.83
C GLU A 14 6.90 0.77 8.76
N ALA A 15 8.07 0.49 9.33
CA ALA A 15 8.67 -0.84 9.33
C ALA A 15 7.85 -1.87 10.11
N VAL A 16 7.35 -1.50 11.30
CA VAL A 16 6.52 -2.39 12.12
C VAL A 16 5.15 -2.62 11.47
N VAL A 17 4.53 -1.57 10.94
CA VAL A 17 3.26 -1.71 10.22
C VAL A 17 3.43 -2.58 8.98
N ALA A 18 4.49 -2.40 8.19
CA ALA A 18 4.72 -3.20 6.99
C ALA A 18 4.83 -4.70 7.33
N ARG A 19 5.67 -5.06 8.31
CA ARG A 19 5.86 -6.44 8.74
C ARG A 19 4.56 -7.05 9.27
N ASP A 20 3.95 -6.41 10.27
CA ASP A 20 2.80 -6.98 10.97
C ASP A 20 1.56 -7.05 10.04
N LEU A 21 1.42 -6.09 9.13
CA LEU A 21 0.36 -6.11 8.12
C LEU A 21 0.60 -7.23 7.10
N CYS A 22 1.85 -7.49 6.71
CA CYS A 22 2.21 -8.64 5.88
C CYS A 22 1.81 -9.95 6.54
N ASP A 23 2.13 -10.12 7.83
CA ASP A 23 1.81 -11.32 8.59
C ASP A 23 0.29 -11.56 8.68
N CYS A 24 -0.48 -10.49 8.89
CA CYS A 24 -1.95 -10.57 8.87
C CYS A 24 -2.49 -10.96 7.49
N LEU A 25 -1.98 -10.34 6.44
CA LEU A 25 -2.44 -10.55 5.07
C LEU A 25 -2.06 -11.93 4.52
N TYR A 26 -0.92 -12.48 4.94
CA TYR A 26 -0.42 -13.78 4.48
C TYR A 26 -1.42 -14.92 4.72
N TYR A 27 -2.25 -14.82 5.76
CA TYR A 27 -3.33 -15.78 6.01
C TYR A 27 -4.36 -15.83 4.87
N TYR A 28 -4.64 -14.70 4.22
CA TYR A 28 -5.63 -14.58 3.14
C TYR A 28 -4.98 -14.64 1.75
N ASP A 29 -3.77 -14.11 1.62
CA ASP A 29 -3.05 -13.93 0.36
C ASP A 29 -1.56 -14.27 0.53
N SER A 30 -1.17 -15.50 0.19
CA SER A 30 0.21 -15.95 0.30
C SER A 30 1.18 -15.23 -0.66
N GLY A 31 0.67 -14.46 -1.62
CA GLY A 31 1.47 -13.64 -2.55
C GLY A 31 1.49 -12.16 -2.19
N VAL A 32 1.08 -11.79 -0.97
CA VAL A 32 1.15 -10.42 -0.47
C VAL A 32 2.58 -9.88 -0.51
N MET A 33 2.72 -8.60 -0.83
CA MET A 33 3.97 -7.86 -0.66
C MET A 33 3.74 -6.65 0.24
N CYS A 34 4.59 -6.45 1.24
CA CYS A 34 4.56 -5.28 2.11
C CYS A 34 5.97 -4.67 2.25
N GLU A 35 6.08 -3.35 2.17
CA GLU A 35 7.36 -2.65 2.27
C GLU A 35 7.22 -1.25 2.85
N ALA A 36 8.08 -0.88 3.79
CA ALA A 36 8.20 0.52 4.22
C ALA A 36 8.92 1.32 3.13
N LEU A 37 8.20 2.19 2.43
CA LEU A 37 8.74 2.91 1.27
C LEU A 37 9.39 4.24 1.61
N ALA A 38 8.73 5.00 2.49
CA ALA A 38 9.09 6.38 2.79
C ALA A 38 8.48 6.75 4.15
N PRO A 39 8.87 7.89 4.76
CA PRO A 39 8.26 8.35 6.00
C PRO A 39 6.72 8.36 5.90
N SER A 40 6.08 7.69 6.85
CA SER A 40 4.62 7.51 6.98
C SER A 40 3.94 6.85 5.78
N ARG A 41 4.66 6.03 5.00
CA ARG A 41 4.18 5.37 3.78
C ARG A 41 4.64 3.91 3.72
N VAL A 42 3.67 2.99 3.72
CA VAL A 42 3.88 1.56 3.51
C VAL A 42 3.23 1.15 2.20
N TYR A 43 3.96 0.45 1.35
CA TYR A 43 3.42 -0.21 0.16
C TYR A 43 2.84 -1.56 0.53
N VAL A 44 1.66 -1.87 -0.01
CA VAL A 44 1.04 -3.19 0.08
C VAL A 44 0.53 -3.59 -1.31
N HIS A 45 0.76 -4.84 -1.73
CA HIS A 45 0.15 -5.42 -2.92
C HIS A 45 -0.65 -6.67 -2.54
N THR A 46 -1.98 -6.55 -2.59
CA THR A 46 -2.94 -7.60 -2.21
C THR A 46 -4.34 -7.25 -2.72
N GLU A 47 -5.37 -7.99 -2.32
CA GLU A 47 -6.78 -7.66 -2.59
C GLU A 47 -7.36 -6.68 -1.56
N ALA A 48 -8.21 -5.76 -2.02
CA ALA A 48 -8.80 -4.72 -1.17
C ALA A 48 -9.53 -5.30 0.06
N GLU A 49 -10.30 -6.37 -0.14
CA GLU A 49 -11.07 -7.00 0.94
C GLU A 49 -10.17 -7.52 2.08
N TYR A 50 -9.03 -8.12 1.75
CA TYR A 50 -8.10 -8.65 2.77
C TYR A 50 -7.41 -7.52 3.52
N LEU A 51 -7.03 -6.45 2.80
CA LEU A 51 -6.48 -5.24 3.40
C LEU A 51 -7.48 -4.60 4.36
N GLU A 52 -8.74 -4.46 3.97
CA GLU A 52 -9.80 -3.92 4.83
C GLU A 52 -10.01 -4.77 6.10
N ARG A 53 -9.98 -6.10 5.99
CA ARG A 53 -10.09 -7.01 7.15
C ARG A 53 -8.96 -6.78 8.16
N CYS A 54 -7.71 -6.75 7.69
CA CYS A 54 -6.55 -6.51 8.56
C CYS A 54 -6.59 -5.10 9.16
N LEU A 55 -6.83 -4.06 8.35
CA LEU A 55 -6.91 -2.68 8.82
C LEU A 55 -8.11 -2.42 9.75
N GLY A 56 -9.13 -3.28 9.71
CA GLY A 56 -10.26 -3.28 10.64
C GLY A 56 -9.90 -3.61 12.08
N MET A 57 -8.75 -4.26 12.33
CA MET A 57 -8.29 -4.63 13.66
C MET A 57 -7.90 -3.41 14.50
N ARG A 58 -8.17 -3.45 15.80
CA ARG A 58 -7.87 -2.35 16.75
C ARG A 58 -6.41 -1.88 16.67
N TYR A 59 -5.49 -2.82 16.47
CA TYR A 59 -4.06 -2.54 16.35
C TYR A 59 -3.77 -1.60 15.18
N PHE A 60 -4.19 -1.95 13.96
CA PHE A 60 -3.92 -1.15 12.76
C PHE A 60 -4.71 0.16 12.74
N LYS A 61 -5.93 0.20 13.28
CA LYS A 61 -6.71 1.45 13.44
C LYS A 61 -5.97 2.54 14.22
N ALA A 62 -5.11 2.17 15.17
CA ALA A 62 -4.32 3.12 15.94
C ALA A 62 -3.08 3.65 15.19
N LEU A 63 -2.61 2.91 14.17
CA LEU A 63 -1.34 3.16 13.48
C LEU A 63 -1.52 3.68 12.05
N VAL A 64 -2.67 3.42 11.43
CA VAL A 64 -2.98 3.77 10.03
C VAL A 64 -3.93 4.97 9.98
N LYS A 65 -3.57 5.95 9.17
CA LYS A 65 -4.29 7.22 8.96
C LYS A 65 -5.13 7.23 7.68
N GLY A 66 -4.86 6.34 6.74
CA GLY A 66 -5.54 6.28 5.46
C GLY A 66 -4.90 5.28 4.52
N VAL A 67 -5.58 5.01 3.41
CA VAL A 67 -5.12 4.11 2.36
C VAL A 67 -5.49 4.73 1.02
N GLU A 68 -4.60 4.57 0.05
CA GLU A 68 -4.82 4.96 -1.33
C GLU A 68 -4.52 3.78 -2.25
N ALA A 69 -5.39 3.56 -3.23
CA ALA A 69 -5.30 2.46 -4.17
C ALA A 69 -4.84 2.95 -5.55
N PHE A 70 -4.03 2.13 -6.20
CA PHE A 70 -3.43 2.35 -7.51
C PHE A 70 -3.56 1.06 -8.33
N ASP A 71 -3.60 1.24 -9.65
CA ASP A 71 -3.77 0.15 -10.60
C ASP A 71 -2.42 -0.45 -11.02
N ASP A 72 -1.34 0.32 -10.99
CA ASP A 72 0.00 -0.15 -11.37
C ASP A 72 1.13 0.55 -10.57
N VAL A 73 2.34 -0.04 -10.60
CA VAL A 73 3.57 0.52 -10.02
C VAL A 73 4.77 0.31 -10.95
N SER A 74 5.51 1.39 -11.20
CA SER A 74 6.71 1.37 -12.06
C SER A 74 7.94 1.91 -11.34
N ARG A 75 9.12 1.41 -11.71
CA ARG A 75 10.43 1.99 -11.31
C ARG A 75 10.91 3.08 -12.27
N GLN A 76 10.26 3.21 -13.42
CA GLN A 76 10.55 4.23 -14.43
C GLN A 76 9.38 5.19 -14.54
N ARG A 77 9.68 6.46 -14.79
CA ARG A 77 8.66 7.48 -14.94
C ARG A 77 7.73 7.10 -16.10
N PRO A 78 6.42 6.92 -15.86
CA PRO A 78 5.49 6.50 -16.91
C PRO A 78 5.21 7.66 -17.88
N SER A 79 4.92 7.30 -19.15
CA SER A 79 4.62 8.25 -20.23
C SER A 79 3.12 8.40 -20.51
N CYS A 80 2.26 7.98 -19.58
CA CYS A 80 0.81 7.98 -19.81
C CYS A 80 0.22 9.40 -19.80
N ALA A 81 -0.72 9.65 -20.70
CA ALA A 81 -1.50 10.88 -20.76
C ALA A 81 -2.84 10.67 -20.03
N GLY A 82 -3.20 11.58 -19.13
CA GLY A 82 -4.48 11.50 -18.38
C GLY A 82 -4.50 10.52 -17.21
N CYS A 83 -3.41 9.79 -16.96
CA CYS A 83 -3.25 8.99 -15.74
C CYS A 83 -2.87 9.88 -14.55
N ARG A 84 -3.24 9.46 -13.34
CA ARG A 84 -2.72 10.05 -12.11
C ARG A 84 -1.47 9.29 -11.70
N VAL A 85 -0.37 10.02 -11.47
CA VAL A 85 0.91 9.43 -11.05
C VAL A 85 1.35 10.04 -9.72
N VAL A 86 1.70 9.19 -8.76
CA VAL A 86 2.23 9.59 -7.45
C VAL A 86 3.60 8.95 -7.26
N GLU A 87 4.63 9.75 -7.00
CA GLU A 87 5.98 9.26 -6.73
C GLU A 87 6.22 9.09 -5.23
N VAL A 88 6.57 7.88 -4.80
CA VAL A 88 6.90 7.56 -3.40
C VAL A 88 8.07 6.59 -3.35
N GLY A 89 9.13 6.95 -2.62
CA GLY A 89 10.28 6.06 -2.40
C GLY A 89 10.98 5.62 -3.70
N GLY A 90 11.00 6.49 -4.72
CA GLY A 90 11.58 6.17 -6.04
C GLY A 90 10.73 5.23 -6.91
N ARG A 91 9.45 5.05 -6.56
CA ARG A 91 8.47 4.30 -7.37
C ARG A 91 7.33 5.21 -7.81
N TYR A 92 6.82 4.96 -9.01
CA TYR A 92 5.69 5.65 -9.60
C TYR A 92 4.44 4.80 -9.48
N PHE A 93 3.49 5.23 -8.65
CA PHE A 93 2.18 4.63 -8.46
C PHE A 93 1.18 5.27 -9.41
N ILE A 94 0.45 4.45 -10.16
CA ILE A 94 -0.35 4.90 -11.30
C ILE A 94 -1.81 4.51 -11.07
N SER A 95 -2.72 5.48 -11.19
CA SER A 95 -4.15 5.21 -11.34
C SER A 95 -4.55 5.57 -12.77
N TRP A 96 -5.13 4.62 -13.48
CA TRP A 96 -5.65 4.87 -14.82
C TRP A 96 -6.96 5.66 -14.65
N GLY A 97 -7.02 6.87 -15.22
CA GLY A 97 -8.28 7.60 -15.30
C GLY A 97 -9.30 6.76 -16.07
N LEU A 98 -10.52 6.67 -15.54
CA LEU A 98 -11.67 6.13 -16.28
C LEU A 98 -11.95 6.98 -17.53
#